data_AF-W1NZW9-F1
#
_entry.id   AF-W1NZW9-F1
#
_cell.length_a   1.000
_cell.length_b   1.000
_cell.length_c   1.000
_cell.angle_alpha   90.00
_cell.angle_beta   90.00
_cell.angle_gamma   90.00
#
_symmetry.space_group_name_H-M   'P 1'
#
loop_
_entity.id
_entity.type
_entity.pdbx_description
1 polymer ?
#
loop_
_entity_poly.entity_id
_entity_poly.type
_entity_poly.pdbx_seq_one_letter_code
_entity_poly.pdbx_strand_id
1 'polypeptide(L)'
;MQAARERTARHITIGAVLVVVAGMLVITVLKVKIPEFPMSVGVSLIVVLTLIALAFLAWFSHVKSGAPSVVPLPPMVNGGL
;
A
#
# COMPACT_ATOMS: atom_id res chain seq x y z
N MET A 1 20.04 -0.50 -7.32
CA MET A 1 19.27 0.44 -6.47
C MET A 1 17.77 0.10 -6.33
N GLN A 2 17.17 -0.66 -7.27
CA GLN A 2 15.73 -0.95 -7.26
C GLN A 2 15.28 -1.96 -6.20
N ALA A 3 16.06 -3.03 -5.96
CA ALA A 3 15.77 -4.02 -4.92
C ALA A 3 15.72 -3.41 -3.49
N ALA A 4 16.54 -2.39 -3.23
CA ALA A 4 16.50 -1.65 -1.96
C ALA A 4 15.21 -0.82 -1.83
N ARG A 5 14.76 -0.17 -2.91
CA ARG A 5 13.49 0.58 -2.94
C ARG A 5 12.28 -0.32 -2.74
N GLU A 6 12.26 -1.48 -3.38
CA GLU A 6 11.18 -2.47 -3.23
C GLU A 6 11.11 -3.02 -1.79
N ARG A 7 12.27 -3.32 -1.18
CA ARG A 7 12.34 -3.76 0.22
C ARG A 7 11.81 -2.68 1.17
N THR A 8 12.19 -1.42 0.98
CA THR A 8 11.68 -0.30 1.78
C THR A 8 10.19 -0.09 1.58
N ALA A 9 9.71 -0.08 0.33
CA ALA A 9 8.29 0.05 0.02
C ALA A 9 7.46 -1.09 0.63
N ARG A 10 7.97 -2.31 0.63
CA ARG A 10 7.32 -3.46 1.28
C ARG A 10 7.16 -3.26 2.79
N HIS A 11 8.22 -2.83 3.48
CA HIS A 11 8.14 -2.57 4.92
C HIS A 11 7.17 -1.43 5.25
N ILE A 12 7.19 -0.35 4.47
CA ILE A 12 6.27 0.78 4.65
C ILE A 12 4.81 0.32 4.44
N THR A 13 4.55 -0.48 3.42
CA THR A 13 3.19 -0.98 3.12
C THR A 13 2.69 -1.91 4.22
N ILE A 14 3.54 -2.83 4.71
CA ILE A 14 3.20 -3.71 5.84
C ILE A 14 2.91 -2.88 7.09
N GLY A 15 3.75 -1.88 7.40
CA GLY A 15 3.55 -0.97 8.51
C GLY A 15 2.23 -0.20 8.41
N ALA A 16 1.91 0.33 7.23
CA ALA A 16 0.66 1.05 6.98
C ALA A 16 -0.57 0.15 7.19
N VAL A 17 -0.53 -1.10 6.70
CA VAL A 17 -1.62 -2.07 6.91
C VAL A 17 -1.79 -2.38 8.40
N LEU A 18 -0.69 -2.58 9.14
CA LEU A 18 -0.75 -2.84 10.59
C LEU A 18 -1.38 -1.66 11.35
N VAL A 19 -1.01 -0.42 11.02
CA VAL A 19 -1.59 0.79 11.62
C VAL A 19 -3.09 0.90 11.32
N VAL A 20 -3.50 0.60 10.09
CA VAL A 20 -4.91 0.60 9.70
C VAL A 20 -5.71 -0.45 10.48
N VAL A 21 -5.19 -1.68 10.59
CA VAL A 21 -5.82 -2.74 11.38
C VAL A 21 -5.92 -2.35 12.85
N ALA A 22 -4.86 -1.76 13.43
CA ALA A 22 -4.89 -1.27 14.81
C ALA A 22 -5.94 -0.17 15.01
N GLY A 23 -6.02 0.79 14.08
CA GLY A 23 -7.02 1.85 14.11
C GLY A 23 -8.46 1.32 14.05
N MET A 24 -8.72 0.35 13.17
CA MET A 24 -10.02 -0.33 13.07
C MET A 24 -10.41 -1.01 14.38
N LEU A 25 -9.45 -1.66 15.04
CA LEU A 25 -9.63 -2.35 16.31
C LEU A 25 -9.99 -1.36 17.42
N VAL A 26 -9.27 -0.24 17.48
CA VAL A 26 -9.55 0.86 18.43
C VAL A 26 -10.96 1.42 18.23
N ILE A 27 -11.36 1.71 16.98
CA ILE A 27 -12.72 2.20 16.67
C ILE A 27 -13.79 1.20 17.10
N THR A 28 -13.53 -0.10 16.89
CA THR A 28 -14.46 -1.16 17.31
C THR A 28 -14.61 -1.22 18.83
N VAL A 29 -13.50 -1.11 19.56
CA VAL A 29 -13.52 -1.04 21.04
C VAL A 29 -14.26 0.20 21.53
N LEU A 30 -14.04 1.36 20.91
CA LEU A 30 -14.75 2.61 21.21
C LEU A 30 -16.26 2.45 21.02
N LYS A 31 -16.70 1.84 19.92
CA LYS A 31 -18.12 1.53 19.68
C LYS A 31 -18.73 0.62 20.73
N VAL A 32 -17.98 -0.36 21.23
CA VAL A 32 -18.46 -1.29 22.26
C VAL A 32 -18.51 -0.62 23.64
N LYS A 33 -17.56 0.26 23.94
CA LYS A 33 -17.43 0.90 25.26
C LYS A 33 -18.30 2.14 25.42
N ILE A 34 -18.60 2.85 24.33
CA ILE A 34 -19.36 4.10 24.38
C ILE A 34 -20.70 3.88 23.65
N PRO A 35 -21.82 3.72 24.38
CA PRO A 35 -23.12 3.43 23.78
C PRO A 35 -23.68 4.58 22.94
N GLU A 36 -23.25 5.82 23.22
CA GLU A 36 -23.63 7.01 22.46
C GLU A 36 -22.70 7.29 21.26
N PHE A 37 -21.75 6.39 20.96
CA PHE A 37 -20.78 6.65 19.90
C PHE A 37 -21.49 6.75 18.54
N PRO A 38 -21.40 7.91 17.85
CA PRO A 38 -22.14 8.13 16.62
C PRO A 38 -21.67 7.17 15.53
N MET A 39 -22.61 6.36 15.03
CA MET A 39 -22.32 5.32 14.04
C MET A 39 -21.71 5.91 12.75
N SER A 40 -22.17 7.09 12.35
CA SER A 40 -21.67 7.86 11.20
C SER A 40 -20.18 8.20 11.32
N VAL A 41 -19.72 8.62 12.51
CA VAL A 41 -18.31 8.93 12.77
C VAL A 41 -17.47 7.66 12.69
N GLY A 42 -17.94 6.56 13.27
CA GLY A 42 -17.24 5.29 13.19
C GLY A 42 -17.10 4.77 11.76
N VAL A 43 -18.18 4.83 10.98
CA VAL A 43 -18.15 4.44 9.55
C VAL A 43 -17.21 5.35 8.77
N SER A 44 -17.28 6.66 8.99
CA SER A 44 -16.38 7.62 8.33
C SER A 44 -14.92 7.34 8.63
N LEU A 45 -14.56 7.06 9.89
CA LEU A 45 -13.19 6.73 10.28
C LEU A 45 -12.70 5.43 9.63
N ILE A 46 -13.55 4.41 9.58
CA ILE A 46 -13.26 3.14 8.91
C ILE A 46 -12.99 3.35 7.42
N VAL A 47 -13.83 4.15 6.74
CA VAL A 47 -13.68 4.47 5.32
C VAL A 47 -12.36 5.21 5.07
N VAL A 48 -12.05 6.22 5.88
CA VAL A 48 -10.79 6.98 5.77
C VAL A 48 -9.57 6.07 5.96
N LEU A 49 -9.58 5.20 6.97
CA LEU A 49 -8.50 4.24 7.19
C LEU A 49 -8.32 3.28 6.01
N THR A 50 -9.44 2.84 5.41
CA THR A 50 -9.41 1.95 4.24
C THR A 50 -8.83 2.65 3.02
N LEU A 51 -9.18 3.93 2.79
CA LEU A 51 -8.61 4.73 1.70
C LEU A 51 -7.10 4.94 1.87
N ILE A 52 -6.63 5.16 3.10
CA ILE A 52 -5.20 5.27 3.40
C ILE A 52 -4.48 3.95 3.03
N ALA A 53 -5.02 2.79 3.43
CA ALA A 53 -4.45 1.49 3.07
C ALA A 53 -4.37 1.31 1.55
N LEU A 54 -5.44 1.67 0.82
CA LEU A 54 -5.47 1.59 -0.64
C LEU A 54 -4.45 2.52 -1.30
N ALA A 55 -4.24 3.73 -0.77
CA ALA A 55 -3.24 4.66 -1.27
C ALA A 55 -1.81 4.10 -1.11
N PHE A 56 -1.49 3.52 0.05
CA PHE A 56 -0.20 2.85 0.26
C PHE A 56 -0.02 1.63 -0.63
N LEU A 57 -1.08 0.86 -0.87
CA LEU A 57 -1.04 -0.29 -1.78
C LEU A 57 -0.83 0.16 -3.24
N ALA A 58 -1.51 1.22 -3.68
CA ALA A 58 -1.32 1.80 -5.00
C ALA A 58 0.10 2.34 -5.18
N TRP A 59 0.65 3.01 -4.15
CA TRP A 59 2.04 3.45 -4.13
C TRP A 59 3.01 2.27 -4.25
N PHE A 60 2.78 1.19 -3.50
CA PHE A 60 3.58 -0.03 -3.59
C PHE A 60 3.56 -0.64 -5.00
N SER A 61 2.37 -0.74 -5.61
CA SER A 61 2.22 -1.21 -6.98
C SER A 61 2.98 -0.32 -7.95
N HIS A 62 2.89 1.01 -7.81
CA HIS A 62 3.63 1.95 -8.65
C HIS A 62 5.16 1.77 -8.52
N VAL A 63 5.67 1.63 -7.30
CA VAL A 63 7.11 1.37 -7.06
C VAL A 63 7.55 0.04 -7.70
N LYS A 64 6.69 -0.98 -7.65
CA LYS A 64 6.96 -2.29 -8.26
C LYS A 64 6.90 -2.25 -9.79
N SER A 65 5.93 -1.52 -10.36
CA SER A 65 5.75 -1.36 -11.81
C SER A 65 6.80 -0.46 -12.46
N GLY A 66 7.45 0.42 -11.70
CA GLY A 66 8.58 1.24 -12.16
C GLY A 66 9.87 0.46 -12.45
N ALA A 67 9.82 -0.88 -12.48
CA ALA A 67 10.90 -1.68 -13.02
C ALA A 67 11.10 -1.35 -14.50
N PRO A 68 12.34 -1.07 -14.96
CA PRO A 68 12.59 -0.79 -16.36
C PRO A 68 12.05 -1.97 -17.18
N SER A 69 11.14 -1.66 -18.11
CA SER A 69 10.73 -2.60 -19.14
C SER A 69 12.02 -3.09 -19.78
N VAL A 70 12.34 -4.36 -19.56
CA VAL A 70 13.43 -5.03 -20.25
C VAL A 70 12.91 -5.20 -21.68
N VAL A 71 12.97 -4.12 -22.46
CA VAL A 71 12.82 -4.18 -23.90
C VAL A 71 13.90 -5.16 -24.34
N PRO A 72 13.53 -6.31 -24.95
CA PRO A 72 14.53 -7.23 -25.47
C PRO A 72 15.37 -6.42 -26.46
N LEU A 73 16.67 -6.26 -26.20
CA LEU A 73 17.55 -5.68 -27.19
C LEU A 73 17.35 -6.49 -28.48
N PRO A 74 17.10 -5.85 -29.65
CA PRO A 74 17.09 -6.57 -30.90
C PRO A 74 18.42 -7.34 -30.98
N PRO A 75 18.39 -8.63 -31.40
CA PRO A 75 19.60 -9.42 -31.48
C PRO A 75 20.60 -8.63 -32.33
N MET A 76 21.75 -8.30 -31.73
CA MET A 76 22.91 -7.81 -32.48
C MET A 76 23.29 -8.94 -33.43
N VAL A 77 22.67 -8.92 -34.61
CA VAL A 77 23.17 -9.62 -35.77
C VAL A 77 24.46 -8.88 -36.09
N ASN A 78 25.59 -9.41 -35.61
CA ASN A 78 26.88 -9.17 -36.21
C ASN A 78 26.77 -9.67 -37.66
N GLY A 79 26.21 -8.82 -38.52
CA GLY A 79 26.31 -8.94 -39.96
C GLY A 79 27.77 -8.71 -40.29
N GLY A 80 28.48 -9.81 -40.51
CA GLY A 80 29.88 -9.79 -40.89
C GLY A 80 30.12 -8.83 -42.06
N LEU A 81 31.11 -7.97 -41.85
CA LEU A 81 31.92 -7.32 -42.87
C LEU A 81 33.36 -7.38 -42.34
#